data_AF-A0A951HEY7-F1
#
_entry.id   AF-A0A951HEY7-F1
#
_cell.length_a   1.000
_cell.length_b   1.000
_cell.length_c   1.000
_cell.angle_alpha   90.00
_cell.angle_beta   90.00
_cell.angle_gamma   90.00
#
_symmetry.space_group_name_H-M   'P 1'
#
loop_
_entity.id
_entity.type
_entity.pdbx_description
1 polymer ?
#
loop_
_entity_poly.entity_id
_entity_poly.type
_entity_poly.pdbx_seq_one_letter_code
_entity_poly.pdbx_strand_id
1 'polypeptide(L)'
;MSADHSQRRAGFLYGLGAYLAWGVLPLYFKLLAAVPPVEIVANRIIWSLLFLVALVSFRRRWPEIRRAMSPKVIGILFVTATLIAANWLIYVWAVVTGHVLEASLGYYLNPLFNVLLGVALLKERLSRAQAGAVLLAAAGV
;
A
#
# COMPACT_ATOMS: atom_id res chain seq x y z
N MET A 1 9.92 26.96 -16.86
CA MET A 1 8.91 26.00 -17.37
C MET A 1 9.47 24.63 -17.77
N SER A 2 10.78 24.44 -18.02
CA SER A 2 11.35 23.12 -18.38
C SER A 2 11.52 22.13 -17.22
N ALA A 3 11.74 22.61 -15.99
CA ALA A 3 11.94 21.77 -14.80
C ALA A 3 10.67 21.01 -14.37
N ASP A 4 9.49 21.55 -14.65
CA ASP A 4 8.20 20.91 -14.32
C ASP A 4 7.94 19.69 -15.24
N HIS A 5 8.23 19.81 -16.54
CA HIS A 5 8.09 18.70 -17.47
C HIS A 5 9.08 17.55 -17.20
N SER A 6 10.31 17.85 -16.79
CA SER A 6 11.28 16.81 -16.44
C SER A 6 10.91 16.08 -15.13
N GLN A 7 10.41 16.81 -14.12
CA GLN A 7 9.89 16.21 -12.89
C GLN A 7 8.64 15.35 -13.14
N ARG A 8 7.71 15.80 -14.00
CA ARG A 8 6.54 15.00 -14.41
C ARG A 8 6.93 13.72 -15.14
N ARG A 9 7.90 13.79 -16.06
CA ARG A 9 8.42 12.61 -16.77
C ARG A 9 9.11 11.63 -15.82
N ALA A 10 9.94 12.13 -14.90
CA ALA A 10 10.58 11.29 -13.89
C ALA A 10 9.54 10.63 -12.97
N GLY A 11 8.54 11.38 -12.50
CA GLY A 11 7.45 10.86 -11.69
C GLY A 11 6.65 9.77 -12.41
N PHE A 12 6.36 9.97 -13.70
CA PHE A 12 5.72 8.95 -14.53
C PHE A 12 6.56 7.67 -14.62
N LEU A 13 7.87 7.80 -14.91
CA LEU A 13 8.76 6.65 -15.01
C LEU A 13 8.90 5.90 -13.68
N TYR A 14 8.97 6.61 -12.55
CA TYR A 14 8.98 6.00 -11.23
C TYR A 14 7.67 5.27 -10.92
N GLY A 15 6.53 5.87 -11.27
CA GLY A 15 5.23 5.22 -11.13
C GLY A 15 5.13 3.95 -11.97
N LEU A 16 5.51 4.03 -13.24
CA LEU A 16 5.52 2.88 -14.14
C LEU A 16 6.41 1.74 -13.61
N GLY A 17 7.64 2.06 -13.20
CA GLY A 17 8.55 1.07 -12.62
C GLY A 17 8.00 0.43 -11.34
N ALA A 18 7.39 1.22 -10.46
CA ALA A 18 6.76 0.71 -9.24
C ALA A 18 5.59 -0.23 -9.54
N TYR A 19 4.70 0.13 -10.46
CA TYR A 19 3.56 -0.71 -10.84
C TYR A 19 3.98 -1.98 -11.56
N LEU A 20 5.01 -1.93 -12.42
CA LEU A 20 5.56 -3.13 -13.06
C LEU A 20 6.19 -4.07 -12.03
N ALA A 21 6.99 -3.53 -11.11
CA ALA A 21 7.57 -4.32 -10.02
C ALA A 21 6.47 -4.95 -9.15
N TRP A 22 5.41 -4.20 -8.86
CA TRP A 22 4.28 -4.71 -8.10
C TRP A 22 3.50 -5.80 -8.84
N GLY A 23 3.31 -5.67 -10.15
CA GLY A 23 2.62 -6.66 -10.98
C GLY A 23 3.35 -8.01 -11.10
N VAL A 24 4.68 -8.04 -10.94
CA VAL A 24 5.48 -9.28 -10.92
C VAL A 24 5.46 -9.98 -9.55
N LEU A 25 5.08 -9.26 -8.49
CA LEU A 25 5.15 -9.73 -7.11
C LEU A 25 4.29 -10.99 -6.82
N PRO A 26 3.05 -11.16 -7.36
CA PRO A 26 2.30 -12.40 -7.19
C PRO A 26 3.05 -13.63 -7.69
N LEU A 27 3.79 -13.51 -8.80
CA LEU A 27 4.58 -14.60 -9.35
C LEU A 27 5.68 -15.03 -8.37
N TYR A 28 6.37 -14.05 -7.77
CA TYR A 28 7.38 -14.31 -6.75
C TYR A 28 6.78 -15.04 -5.52
N PHE A 29 5.63 -14.62 -5.00
CA PHE A 29 5.02 -15.30 -3.86
C PHE A 29 4.51 -16.71 -4.20
N LYS A 30 4.06 -16.93 -5.45
CA LYS A 30 3.70 -18.26 -5.91
C LYS A 30 4.89 -19.21 -5.93
N LEU A 31 6.09 -18.72 -6.25
CA LEU A 31 7.34 -19.51 -6.13
C LEU A 31 7.68 -19.85 -4.67
N LEU A 32 7.20 -19.06 -3.71
CA LEU A 32 7.36 -19.30 -2.28
C LEU A 32 6.18 -20.03 -1.65
N ALA A 33 5.32 -20.69 -2.43
CA ALA A 33 4.12 -21.35 -1.92
C ALA A 33 4.38 -22.42 -0.84
N ALA A 34 5.59 -22.98 -0.77
CA ALA A 34 6.01 -23.91 0.28
C ALA A 34 6.31 -23.24 1.64
N VAL A 35 6.49 -21.92 1.66
CA VAL A 35 6.81 -21.15 2.88
C VAL A 35 5.52 -20.58 3.48
N PRO A 36 5.31 -20.70 4.80
CA PRO A 36 4.16 -20.10 5.45
C PRO A 36 4.04 -18.59 5.19
N PRO A 37 2.85 -18.06 4.84
CA PRO A 37 2.65 -16.63 4.57
C PRO A 37 3.14 -15.69 5.69
N VAL A 38 3.00 -16.13 6.95
CA VAL A 38 3.48 -15.39 8.12
C VAL A 38 5.00 -15.20 8.07
N GLU A 39 5.76 -16.23 7.70
CA GLU A 39 7.21 -16.16 7.61
C GLU A 39 7.65 -15.24 6.46
N ILE A 40 6.95 -15.27 5.32
CA ILE A 40 7.20 -14.37 4.19
C ILE A 40 7.04 -12.91 4.61
N VAL A 41 5.92 -12.59 5.28
CA VAL A 41 5.63 -11.23 5.75
C VAL A 41 6.61 -10.81 6.86
N ALA A 42 6.93 -11.69 7.81
CA ALA A 42 7.89 -11.42 8.88
C ALA A 42 9.28 -11.10 8.34
N ASN A 43 9.80 -11.91 7.40
CA ASN A 43 11.08 -11.65 6.73
C ASN A 43 11.07 -10.30 6.03
N ARG A 44 9.99 -9.97 5.32
CA ARG A 44 9.86 -8.67 4.67
C ARG A 44 9.90 -7.50 5.67
N ILE A 45 9.24 -7.63 6.82
CA ILE A 45 9.25 -6.59 7.87
C ILE A 45 10.67 -6.40 8.41
N ILE A 46 11.38 -7.49 8.71
CA ILE A 46 12.76 -7.46 9.21
C ILE A 46 13.68 -6.78 8.19
N TRP A 47 13.64 -7.18 6.91
CA TRP A 47 14.47 -6.57 5.87
C TRP A 47 14.12 -5.11 5.61
N SER A 48 12.83 -4.74 5.68
CA SER A 48 12.40 -3.34 5.57
C SER A 48 12.91 -2.50 6.73
N LEU A 49 12.87 -3.03 7.96
CA LEU A 49 13.42 -2.37 9.14
C LEU A 49 14.93 -2.14 8.99
N LEU A 50 15.69 -3.18 8.62
CA LEU A 50 17.14 -3.07 8.40
C LEU A 50 17.48 -2.02 7.33
N PHE A 51 16.77 -2.06 6.19
CA PHE A 51 16.95 -1.09 5.12
C PHE A 51 16.63 0.35 5.58
N LEU A 52 15.52 0.55 6.29
CA LEU A 52 15.13 1.88 6.78
C LEU A 52 16.11 2.41 7.83
N VAL A 53 16.59 1.56 8.73
CA VAL A 53 17.63 1.92 9.72
C VAL A 53 18.92 2.36 9.02
N ALA A 54 19.35 1.61 8.00
CA ALA A 54 20.52 1.97 7.19
C ALA A 54 20.31 3.31 6.46
N LEU A 55 19.14 3.50 5.84
CA LEU A 55 18.80 4.73 5.12
C LEU A 55 18.76 5.95 6.05
N VAL A 56 18.12 5.84 7.21
CA VAL A 56 18.05 6.91 8.21
C VAL A 56 19.43 7.26 8.74
N SER A 57 20.28 6.25 8.99
CA SER A 57 21.65 6.44 9.44
C SER A 57 22.50 7.16 8.39
N PHE A 58 22.39 6.73 7.12
CA PHE A 58 23.06 7.38 6.00
C PHE A 58 22.61 8.84 5.83
N ARG A 59 21.32 9.12 5.99
CA ARG A 59 20.77 10.48 5.92
C ARG A 59 20.94 11.29 7.22
N ARG A 60 21.45 10.68 8.30
CA ARG A 60 21.61 11.27 9.64
C ARG A 60 20.33 11.89 10.23
N ARG A 61 19.16 11.31 9.94
CA ARG A 61 17.84 11.86 10.33
C ARG A 61 17.28 11.34 11.66
N TRP A 62 18.11 10.69 12.48
CA TRP A 62 17.73 10.19 13.80
C TRP A 62 17.08 11.24 14.73
N PRO A 63 17.51 12.53 14.74
CA PRO A 63 16.85 13.55 15.57
C PRO A 63 15.39 13.80 15.17
N GLU A 64 15.06 13.74 13.88
CA GLU A 64 13.68 13.90 13.38
C GLU A 64 12.79 12.77 13.89
N ILE A 65 13.28 11.52 13.84
CA ILE A 65 12.55 10.35 14.34
C ILE A 65 12.27 10.51 15.83
N ARG A 66 13.29 10.83 16.64
CA ARG A 66 13.14 10.99 18.09
C ARG A 66 12.12 12.08 18.45
N ARG A 67 12.10 13.19 17.71
CA ARG A 67 11.11 14.26 17.89
C ARG A 67 9.68 13.82 17.57
N ALA A 68 9.51 12.89 16.64
CA ALA A 68 8.19 12.38 16.25
C ALA A 68 7.64 11.27 17.17
N MET A 69 8.46 10.70 18.07
CA MET A 69 8.11 9.59 18.96
C MET A 69 7.24 10.03 20.17
N SER A 70 6.07 10.58 19.90
CA SER A 70 5.05 10.79 20.94
C SER A 70 4.22 9.51 21.17
N PRO A 71 3.70 9.26 22.39
CA PRO A 71 2.85 8.10 22.66
C PRO A 71 1.64 8.01 21.72
N LYS A 72 1.05 9.16 21.37
CA LYS A 72 -0.06 9.25 20.40
C LYS A 72 0.35 8.78 19.01
N VAL A 73 1.50 9.27 18.51
CA VAL A 73 2.02 8.86 17.18
C VAL A 73 2.35 7.38 17.18
N ILE A 74 3.00 6.87 18.23
CA ILE A 74 3.33 5.44 18.35
C ILE A 74 2.06 4.59 18.37
N GLY A 75 1.02 4.99 19.10
CA GLY A 75 -0.27 4.28 19.12
C GLY A 75 -0.92 4.23 17.73
N ILE A 76 -0.94 5.35 17.00
CA ILE A 76 -1.46 5.39 15.62
C ILE A 76 -0.62 4.51 14.69
N LEU A 77 0.71 4.59 14.79
CA LEU A 77 1.61 3.77 13.99
C LEU A 77 1.46 2.28 14.30
N PHE A 78 1.22 1.91 15.55
CA PHE A 78 0.96 0.52 15.94
C PHE A 78 -0.32 -0.02 15.30
N VAL A 79 -1.41 0.73 15.39
CA VAL A 79 -2.70 0.34 14.77
C VAL A 79 -2.56 0.24 13.25
N THR A 80 -2.00 1.26 12.61
CA THR A 80 -1.82 1.27 11.15
C THR A 80 -0.86 0.20 10.67
N ALA A 81 0.27 -0.03 11.36
CA ALA A 81 1.19 -1.11 11.02
C ALA A 81 0.54 -2.49 11.16
N THR A 82 -0.29 -2.69 12.20
CA THR A 82 -1.03 -3.95 12.39
C THR A 82 -2.02 -4.18 11.24
N LEU A 83 -2.78 -3.15 10.85
CA LEU A 83 -3.71 -3.23 9.71
C LEU A 83 -2.96 -3.52 8.40
N ILE A 84 -1.82 -2.88 8.17
CA ILE A 84 -0.98 -3.11 6.99
C ILE A 84 -0.42 -4.54 7.01
N ALA A 85 0.03 -5.04 8.15
CA ALA A 85 0.56 -6.40 8.30
C ALA A 85 -0.54 -7.44 8.03
N ALA A 86 -1.74 -7.24 8.58
CA ALA A 86 -2.90 -8.09 8.32
C ALA A 86 -3.28 -8.08 6.83
N ASN A 87 -3.31 -6.90 6.21
CA ASN A 87 -3.56 -6.77 4.77
C ASN A 87 -2.54 -7.54 3.93
N TRP A 88 -1.25 -7.39 4.24
CA TRP A 88 -0.18 -8.13 3.55
C TRP A 88 -0.28 -9.63 3.75
N LEU A 89 -0.63 -10.08 4.95
CA LEU A 89 -0.79 -11.49 5.25
C LEU A 89 -1.96 -12.10 4.46
N ILE A 90 -3.11 -11.43 4.42
CA ILE A 90 -4.27 -11.83 3.62
C ILE A 90 -3.90 -11.90 2.14
N TYR A 91 -3.17 -10.91 1.63
CA TYR A 91 -2.73 -10.88 0.24
C TYR A 91 -1.79 -12.05 -0.11
N VAL A 92 -0.73 -12.26 0.67
CA VAL A 92 0.22 -13.36 0.42
C VAL A 92 -0.49 -14.71 0.56
N TRP A 93 -1.34 -14.86 1.56
CA TRP A 93 -2.17 -16.06 1.73
C TRP A 93 -3.07 -16.31 0.51
N ALA A 94 -3.76 -15.29 0.01
CA ALA A 94 -4.62 -15.41 -1.16
C ALA A 94 -3.81 -15.80 -2.40
N VAL A 95 -2.63 -15.21 -2.61
CA VAL A 95 -1.76 -15.56 -3.75
C VAL A 95 -1.26 -17.00 -3.66
N VAL A 96 -0.78 -17.43 -2.49
CA VAL A 96 -0.23 -18.78 -2.28
C VAL A 96 -1.33 -19.86 -2.36
N THR A 97 -2.56 -19.54 -1.96
CA THR A 97 -3.71 -20.46 -2.05
C THR A 97 -4.44 -20.43 -3.40
N GLY A 98 -3.97 -19.63 -4.37
CA GLY A 98 -4.54 -19.56 -5.71
C GLY A 98 -5.70 -18.56 -5.88
N HIS A 99 -6.10 -17.85 -4.83
CA HIS A 99 -7.15 -16.83 -4.82
C HIS A 99 -6.65 -15.45 -5.29
N VAL A 100 -5.81 -15.42 -6.32
CA VAL A 100 -5.20 -14.18 -6.84
C VAL A 100 -6.26 -13.27 -7.45
N LEU A 101 -7.30 -13.85 -8.08
CA LEU A 101 -8.37 -13.10 -8.70
C LEU A 101 -9.22 -12.38 -7.64
N GLU A 102 -9.59 -13.09 -6.58
CA GLU A 102 -10.35 -12.57 -5.44
C GLU A 102 -9.58 -11.47 -4.71
N ALA A 103 -8.27 -11.67 -4.51
CA ALA A 103 -7.41 -10.63 -3.97
C ALA A 103 -7.40 -9.39 -4.87
N SER A 104 -7.30 -9.57 -6.19
CA SER A 104 -7.27 -8.48 -7.16
C SER A 104 -8.60 -7.72 -7.21
N LEU A 105 -9.73 -8.42 -7.14
CA LEU A 105 -11.07 -7.81 -7.02
C LEU A 105 -11.17 -6.98 -5.73
N GLY A 106 -10.67 -7.50 -4.61
CA GLY A 106 -10.56 -6.73 -3.37
C GLY A 106 -9.78 -5.42 -3.55
N TYR A 107 -8.68 -5.43 -4.32
CA TYR A 107 -7.94 -4.21 -4.66
C TYR A 107 -8.71 -3.27 -5.58
N TYR A 108 -9.53 -3.78 -6.51
CA TYR A 108 -10.40 -2.95 -7.35
C TYR A 108 -11.56 -2.31 -6.58
N LEU A 109 -11.98 -2.91 -5.46
CA LEU A 109 -12.96 -2.32 -4.55
C LEU A 109 -12.37 -1.19 -3.68
N ASN A 110 -11.06 -1.13 -3.47
CA ASN A 110 -10.44 -0.13 -2.58
C ASN A 110 -10.83 1.33 -2.88
N PRO A 111 -10.85 1.81 -4.14
CA PRO A 111 -11.31 3.17 -4.44
C PRO A 111 -12.75 3.43 -4.01
N LEU A 112 -13.65 2.45 -4.17
CA LEU A 112 -15.04 2.56 -3.75
C LEU A 112 -15.15 2.63 -2.22
N PHE A 113 -14.40 1.79 -1.51
CA PHE A 113 -14.29 1.85 -0.05
C PHE A 113 -13.72 3.18 0.43
N ASN A 114 -12.68 3.70 -0.23
CA ASN A 114 -12.10 5.00 0.11
C ASN A 114 -13.10 6.14 -0.06
N VAL A 115 -13.87 6.14 -1.16
CA VAL A 115 -14.95 7.12 -1.38
C VAL A 115 -16.03 6.97 -0.31
N LEU A 116 -16.45 5.76 0.00
CA LEU A 116 -17.45 5.49 1.03
C LEU A 116 -17.01 5.98 2.40
N LEU A 117 -15.76 5.73 2.79
CA LEU A 117 -15.18 6.23 4.03
C LEU A 117 -15.07 7.76 4.03
N GLY A 118 -14.71 8.38 2.91
CA GLY A 118 -14.68 9.85 2.77
C GLY A 118 -16.06 10.47 2.97
N VAL A 119 -17.10 9.90 2.35
CA VAL A 119 -18.48 10.36 2.54
C VAL A 119 -18.99 10.10 3.96
N ALA A 120 -18.72 8.93 4.54
CA ALA A 120 -19.26 8.54 5.83
C ALA A 120 -18.54 9.20 7.03
N LEU A 121 -17.21 9.24 7.01
CA LEU A 121 -16.39 9.73 8.12
C LEU A 121 -16.02 11.21 7.97
N LEU A 122 -15.63 11.64 6.76
CA LEU A 122 -15.24 13.03 6.48
C LEU A 122 -16.43 13.90 6.07
N LYS A 123 -17.63 13.30 5.87
CA LYS A 123 -18.86 13.98 5.43
C LYS A 123 -18.70 14.71 4.10
N GLU A 124 -17.85 14.18 3.23
CA GLU A 124 -17.65 14.73 1.88
C GLU A 124 -18.91 14.60 1.03
N ARG A 125 -19.23 15.64 0.25
CA ARG A 125 -20.36 15.63 -0.67
C ARG A 125 -19.87 15.30 -2.07
N LEU A 126 -20.35 14.19 -2.63
CA LEU A 126 -20.08 13.82 -4.01
C LEU A 126 -20.88 14.71 -4.96
N SER A 127 -20.21 15.25 -5.97
CA SER A 127 -20.90 15.84 -7.12
C SER A 127 -21.66 14.77 -7.90
N ARG A 128 -22.66 15.17 -8.70
CA ARG A 128 -23.43 14.23 -9.53
C ARG A 128 -22.54 13.42 -10.49
N ALA A 129 -21.49 14.04 -11.03
CA ALA A 129 -20.54 13.37 -11.90
C ALA A 129 -19.70 12.32 -11.15
N GLN A 130 -19.23 12.64 -9.93
CA GLN A 130 -18.51 11.68 -9.08
C GLN A 130 -19.41 10.51 -8.65
N ALA A 131 -20.68 10.79 -8.31
CA ALA A 131 -21.65 9.74 -7.99
C ALA A 131 -21.87 8.80 -9.19
N GLY A 132 -22.00 9.34 -10.40
CA GLY A 132 -22.08 8.54 -11.63
C GLY A 132 -20.82 7.69 -11.86
N ALA A 133 -19.63 8.25 -11.66
CA ALA A 133 -18.37 7.51 -11.78
C ALA A 133 -18.23 6.38 -10.74
N VAL A 134 -18.67 6.63 -9.50
CA VAL A 134 -18.69 5.62 -8.42
C VAL A 134 -19.65 4.49 -8.77
N LEU A 135 -20.85 4.79 -9.27
CA LEU A 135 -21.82 3.77 -9.71
C LEU A 135 -21.28 2.94 -10.88
N LEU A 136 -20.64 3.59 -11.85
CA LEU A 136 -20.02 2.90 -12.98
C LEU A 136 -18.89 1.98 -12.53
N ALA A 137 -18.02 2.46 -11.64
CA ALA A 137 -16.95 1.65 -11.06
C ALA A 137 -17.50 0.48 -10.23
N ALA A 138 -18.58 0.70 -9.46
CA ALA A 138 -19.24 -0.35 -8.68
C ALA A 138 -19.96 -1.40 -9.55
N ALA A 139 -20.39 -1.05 -10.75
CA ALA A 139 -20.98 -2.01 -11.69
C ALA A 139 -19.93 -2.82 -12.46
N GLY A 140 -18.70 -2.30 -12.58
CA GLY A 140 -17.61 -2.94 -13.33
C GLY A 140 -16.70 -3.85 -12.51
N VAL A 141 -16.76 -3.75 -11.17
CA VAL A 141 -16.00 -4.57 -10.21
C VAL A 141 -16.95 -5.59 -9.58
#